data_AF-A0A2S9FZA2-F1
#
_entry.id   AF-A0A2S9FZA2-F1
#
_cell.length_a   1.000
_cell.length_b   1.000
_cell.length_c   1.000
_cell.angle_alpha   90.00
_cell.angle_beta   90.00
_cell.angle_gamma   90.00
#
_symmetry.space_group_name_H-M   'P 1'
#
loop_
_entity.id
_entity.type
_entity.pdbx_description
1 polymer ?
#
loop_
_entity_poly.entity_id
_entity_poly.type
_entity_poly.pdbx_seq_one_letter_code
_entity_poly.pdbx_strand_id
1 'polypeptide(L)'
;FTGGFALAAAVDESVLAPVMSQPSLPLPLTPKQRRDPGLSEGGLRVIERRAAEEGLCAMGLRFSEDAMSPGERFTTLKARLGDAF
;
A
#
# COMPACT_ATOMS: atom_id res chain seq x y z
N PHE A 1 -4.76 -9.58 9.19
CA PHE A 1 -4.32 -8.48 8.32
C PHE A 1 -5.54 -7.85 7.68
N THR A 2 -5.81 -6.57 7.92
CA THR A 2 -6.89 -5.86 7.25
C THR A 2 -6.32 -5.14 6.03
N GLY A 3 -6.57 -5.66 4.83
CA GLY A 3 -6.26 -5.05 3.53
C GLY A 3 -4.79 -4.97 3.10
N GLY A 4 -3.83 -4.65 3.97
CA GLY A 4 -2.42 -4.41 3.61
C GLY A 4 -1.59 -5.65 3.20
N PHE A 5 -2.16 -6.86 3.32
CA PHE A 5 -1.44 -8.10 3.06
C PHE A 5 -1.13 -8.30 1.57
N ALA A 6 -2.01 -7.85 0.68
CA ALA A 6 -1.78 -7.99 -0.76
C ALA A 6 -0.51 -7.25 -1.19
N LEU A 7 -0.30 -6.03 -0.67
CA LEU A 7 0.90 -5.26 -0.95
C LEU A 7 2.15 -5.89 -0.30
N ALA A 8 2.02 -6.48 0.90
CA ALA A 8 3.12 -7.23 1.51
C ALA A 8 3.50 -8.49 0.72
N ALA A 9 2.53 -9.19 0.13
CA ALA A 9 2.76 -10.33 -0.74
C ALA A 9 3.43 -9.93 -2.07
N ALA A 10 3.27 -8.68 -2.50
CA ALA A 10 3.88 -8.15 -3.72
C ALA A 10 5.41 -8.03 -3.68
N VAL A 11 6.06 -8.45 -2.60
CA VAL A 11 7.52 -8.70 -2.63
C VAL A 11 7.88 -9.99 -3.38
N ASP A 12 6.92 -10.92 -3.50
CA ASP A 12 7.08 -12.19 -4.22
C ASP A 12 6.77 -12.01 -5.71
N GLU A 13 7.69 -12.47 -6.57
CA GLU A 13 7.60 -12.33 -8.02
C GLU A 13 6.34 -12.98 -8.63
N SER A 14 5.77 -13.99 -7.96
CA SER A 14 4.54 -14.66 -8.40
C SER A 14 3.30 -13.77 -8.30
N VAL A 15 3.36 -12.69 -7.52
CA VAL A 15 2.26 -11.71 -7.42
C VAL A 15 2.33 -10.74 -8.59
N LEU A 16 1.30 -10.78 -9.43
CA LEU A 16 1.20 -9.96 -10.64
C LEU A 16 0.55 -8.59 -10.39
N ALA A 17 -0.39 -8.50 -9.44
CA ALA A 17 -1.10 -7.25 -9.13
C ALA A 17 -1.67 -7.29 -7.70
N PRO A 18 -1.15 -6.50 -6.75
CA PRO A 18 -1.73 -6.41 -5.41
C PRO A 18 -2.94 -5.47 -5.39
N VAL A 19 -4.11 -6.03 -5.07
CA VAL A 19 -5.35 -5.24 -4.88
C VAL A 19 -5.72 -5.24 -3.40
N MET A 20 -5.88 -4.05 -2.82
CA MET A 20 -6.25 -3.85 -1.42
C MET A 20 -7.57 -3.10 -1.32
N SER A 21 -8.40 -3.50 -0.36
CA SER A 21 -9.66 -2.83 -0.07
C SER A 21 -9.74 -2.51 1.43
N GLN A 22 -9.96 -1.24 1.76
CA GLN A 22 -10.04 -0.68 3.12
C GLN A 22 -8.89 -1.16 4.04
N PRO A 23 -7.61 -0.99 3.65
CA PRO A 23 -6.51 -1.29 4.55
C PRO A 23 -6.63 -0.41 5.78
N SER A 24 -6.77 -1.02 6.96
CA SER A 24 -7.01 -0.29 8.23
C SER A 24 -5.85 -0.38 9.22
N LEU A 25 -4.88 -1.27 8.98
CA LEU A 25 -3.69 -1.40 9.82
C LEU A 25 -2.46 -0.73 9.18
N PRO A 26 -1.55 -0.17 10.00
CA PRO A 26 -1.67 0.00 11.46
C PRO A 26 -2.82 0.96 11.83
N LEU A 27 -3.41 0.78 13.01
CA LEU A 27 -4.55 1.60 13.43
C LEU A 27 -4.18 3.09 13.40
N PRO A 28 -5.02 3.96 12.82
CA PRO A 28 -4.66 5.35 12.50
C PRO A 28 -4.76 6.31 13.69
N LEU A 29 -4.14 5.97 14.83
CA LEU A 29 -4.27 6.74 16.09
C LEU A 29 -3.38 8.00 16.12
N THR A 30 -2.30 8.01 15.33
CA THR A 30 -1.35 9.14 15.25
C THR A 30 -1.16 9.59 13.80
N PRO A 31 -0.73 10.84 13.55
CA PRO A 31 -0.42 11.30 12.19
C PRO A 31 0.62 10.41 11.48
N LYS A 32 1.56 9.83 12.23
CA LYS A 32 2.52 8.87 11.69
C LYS A 32 1.84 7.59 11.20
N GLN A 33 0.97 6.98 12.01
CA GLN A 33 0.23 5.76 11.65
C GLN A 33 -0.76 5.97 10.51
N ARG A 34 -1.35 7.16 10.40
CA ARG A 34 -2.26 7.52 9.30
C ARG A 34 -1.58 7.48 7.93
N ARG A 35 -0.29 7.81 7.88
CA ARG A 35 0.53 7.82 6.66
C ARG A 35 1.24 6.49 6.41
N ASP A 36 1.28 5.61 7.40
CA ASP A 36 2.06 4.38 7.38
C ASP A 36 1.42 3.36 6.41
N PRO A 37 2.14 2.89 5.38
CA PRO A 37 1.64 1.90 4.42
C PRO A 37 1.53 0.48 5.00
N GLY A 38 1.96 0.26 6.24
CA GLY A 38 1.93 -1.05 6.89
C GLY A 38 3.00 -2.02 6.41
N LEU A 39 4.10 -1.48 5.85
CA LEU A 39 5.20 -2.23 5.25
C LEU A 39 6.54 -1.81 5.84
N SER A 40 7.49 -2.75 5.88
CA SER A 40 8.88 -2.40 6.16
C SER A 40 9.46 -1.61 4.97
N GLU A 41 10.40 -0.71 5.24
CA GLU A 41 11.10 0.03 4.18
C GLU A 41 11.83 -0.90 3.19
N GLY A 42 12.29 -2.07 3.64
CA GLY A 42 12.88 -3.08 2.77
C GLY A 42 11.86 -3.65 1.78
N GLY A 43 10.67 -4.04 2.26
CA GLY A 43 9.61 -4.56 1.39
C GLY A 43 9.10 -3.49 0.43
N LEU A 44 8.96 -2.24 0.90
CA LEU A 44 8.50 -1.14 0.06
C LEU A 44 9.48 -0.82 -1.08
N ARG A 45 10.79 -0.85 -0.82
CA ARG A 45 11.81 -0.72 -1.88
C ARG A 45 11.75 -1.84 -2.93
N VAL A 46 11.44 -3.07 -2.52
CA VAL A 46 11.26 -4.17 -3.49
C VAL A 46 10.06 -3.86 -4.39
N ILE A 47 8.93 -3.47 -3.81
CA ILE A 47 7.71 -3.17 -4.57
C ILE A 47 7.92 -1.97 -5.50
N GLU A 48 8.62 -0.91 -5.07
CA GLU A 48 9.00 0.22 -5.93
C GLU A 48 9.83 -0.22 -7.13
N ARG A 49 10.85 -1.05 -6.91
CA ARG A 49 11.66 -1.62 -7.98
C ARG A 49 10.79 -2.41 -8.95
N ARG A 50 9.93 -3.30 -8.44
CA ARG A 50 9.02 -4.09 -9.28
C ARG A 50 8.04 -3.23 -10.07
N ALA A 51 7.53 -2.15 -9.48
CA ALA A 51 6.66 -1.21 -10.17
C ALA A 51 7.40 -0.50 -11.32
N ALA A 52 8.67 -0.12 -11.10
CA ALA A 52 9.47 0.56 -12.10
C ALA A 52 10.03 -0.36 -13.20
N GLU A 53 10.41 -1.59 -12.86
CA GLU A 53 11.19 -2.49 -13.73
C GLU A 53 10.36 -3.65 -14.29
N GLU A 54 9.36 -4.12 -13.55
CA GLU A 54 8.60 -5.35 -13.87
C GLU A 54 7.14 -5.04 -14.26
N GLY A 55 6.73 -3.77 -14.25
CA GLY A 55 5.37 -3.34 -14.59
C GLY A 55 4.33 -3.74 -13.54
N LEU A 56 4.75 -4.02 -12.31
CA LEU A 56 3.85 -4.33 -11.20
C LEU A 56 2.91 -3.13 -10.94
N CYS A 57 1.61 -3.36 -11.05
CA CYS A 57 0.59 -2.35 -10.76
C CYS A 57 -0.20 -2.73 -9.51
N ALA A 58 -0.25 -1.80 -8.56
CA ALA A 58 -0.97 -1.93 -7.31
C ALA A 58 -2.27 -1.13 -7.36
N MET A 59 -3.34 -1.62 -6.72
CA MET A 59 -4.60 -0.89 -6.63
C MET A 59 -5.08 -0.84 -5.18
N GLY A 60 -5.41 0.36 -4.72
CA GLY A 60 -6.02 0.58 -3.42
C GLY A 60 -7.45 1.14 -3.55
N LEU A 61 -8.40 0.53 -2.86
CA LEU A 61 -9.78 1.01 -2.74
C LEU A 61 -10.11 1.39 -1.28
N ARG A 62 -10.82 2.50 -1.09
CA ARG A 62 -11.39 2.92 0.20
C ARG A 62 -12.74 3.59 0.01
N PHE A 63 -13.56 3.56 1.06
CA PHE A 63 -14.67 4.51 1.18
C PHE A 63 -14.13 5.86 1.64
N SER A 64 -14.64 6.96 1.08
CA SER A 64 -14.14 8.32 1.37
C SER A 64 -14.23 8.68 2.86
N GLU A 65 -15.28 8.20 3.53
CA GLU A 65 -15.58 8.48 4.95
C GLU A 65 -15.07 7.40 5.92
N ASP A 66 -14.35 6.38 5.44
CA ASP A 66 -13.75 5.38 6.32
C ASP A 66 -12.54 5.99 7.05
N ALA A 67 -12.75 6.35 8.31
CA ALA A 67 -11.70 6.88 9.19
C ALA A 67 -10.65 5.83 9.59
N MET A 68 -10.99 4.54 9.51
CA MET A 68 -10.07 3.44 9.81
C MET A 68 -9.13 3.17 8.63
N SER A 69 -9.54 3.51 7.41
CA SER A 69 -8.71 3.49 6.21
C SER A 69 -8.35 4.92 5.76
N PRO A 70 -7.37 5.57 6.41
CA PRO A 70 -7.02 6.97 6.15
C PRO A 70 -6.55 7.18 4.71
N GLY A 71 -7.03 8.22 4.06
CA GLY A 71 -6.60 8.59 2.71
C GLY A 71 -5.11 8.92 2.64
N GLU A 72 -4.52 9.40 3.74
CA GLU A 72 -3.11 9.75 3.82
C GLU A 72 -2.18 8.54 3.58
N ARG A 73 -2.63 7.33 3.91
CA ARG A 73 -1.90 6.08 3.59
C ARG A 73 -1.82 5.88 2.07
N PHE A 74 -2.90 6.17 1.36
CA PHE A 74 -2.96 6.07 -0.10
C PHE A 74 -2.12 7.18 -0.75
N THR A 75 -2.10 8.38 -0.18
CA THR A 75 -1.19 9.45 -0.61
C THR A 75 0.27 9.00 -0.48
N THR A 76 0.66 8.37 0.63
CA THR A 76 2.01 7.80 0.80
C THR A 76 2.31 6.77 -0.28
N LEU A 77 1.40 5.82 -0.52
CA LEU A 77 1.59 4.78 -1.53
C LEU A 77 1.71 5.37 -2.94
N LYS A 78 0.85 6.32 -3.30
CA LYS A 78 0.91 7.03 -4.58
C LYS A 78 2.21 7.81 -4.75
N ALA A 79 2.72 8.43 -3.70
CA ALA A 79 3.99 9.15 -3.74
C ALA A 79 5.20 8.24 -3.96
N ARG A 80 5.14 6.98 -3.48
CA ARG A 80 6.23 6.00 -3.60
C ARG A 80 6.16 5.24 -4.93
N LEU A 81 4.95 4.86 -5.36
CA LEU A 81 4.73 4.00 -6.53
C LEU A 81 4.38 4.77 -7.82
N GLY A 82 4.07 6.06 -7.73
CA GLY A 82 3.76 6.89 -8.90
C GLY A 82 2.52 6.39 -9.65
N ASP A 83 2.61 6.31 -10.98
CA ASP A 83 1.50 5.88 -11.84
C ASP A 83 1.13 4.39 -11.69
N ALA A 84 1.97 3.60 -11.02
CA ALA A 84 1.71 2.19 -10.73
C ALA A 84 0.78 1.96 -9.51
N PHE A 85 0.18 3.01 -8.95
CA PHE A 85 -0.78 2.94 -7.82
C PHE A 85 -2.02 3.82 -8.03
#